data_AF-A0A432RJG0-F1
#
_entry.id   AF-A0A432RJG0-F1
#
_cell.length_a   1.000
_cell.length_b   1.000
_cell.length_c   1.000
_cell.angle_alpha   90.00
_cell.angle_beta   90.00
_cell.angle_gamma   90.00
#
_symmetry.space_group_name_H-M   'P 1'
#
loop_
_entity.id
_entity.type
_entity.pdbx_description
1 polymer ?
#
loop_
_entity_poly.entity_id
_entity_poly.type
_entity_poly.pdbx_seq_one_letter_code
_entity_poly.pdbx_strand_id
1 'polypeptide(L)' 'GFEPVFSHSVHYIENPGFRDAIGNFCQEEAEAVRGYHQDTHALLPFKQG' A
#
# COMPACT_ATOMS: atom_id res chain seq x y z
N GLY A 1 14.08 13.91 -2.56
CA GLY A 1 13.09 13.81 -1.47
C GLY A 1 12.44 12.45 -1.54
N PHE A 2 11.76 12.03 -0.48
CA PHE A 2 10.90 10.86 -0.50
C PHE A 2 9.47 11.34 -0.69
N GLU A 3 8.83 10.99 -1.80
CA GLU A 3 7.41 11.26 -2.05
C GLU A 3 6.68 9.91 -2.10
N PRO A 4 5.73 9.65 -1.19
CA PRO A 4 4.98 8.41 -1.21
C PRO A 4 4.05 8.40 -2.43
N VAL A 5 4.04 7.31 -3.18
CA VAL A 5 3.12 7.08 -4.30
C VAL A 5 2.56 5.67 -4.22
N PHE A 6 1.28 5.51 -4.54
CA PHE A 6 0.69 4.17 -4.63
C PHE A 6 1.19 3.45 -5.89
N SER A 7 1.49 2.17 -5.72
CA SER A 7 1.83 1.26 -6.81
C SER A 7 0.94 0.03 -6.75
N HIS A 8 0.93 -0.72 -7.85
CA HIS A 8 0.20 -1.98 -7.94
C HIS A 8 1.20 -3.11 -8.19
N SER A 9 1.14 -4.13 -7.34
CA SER A 9 1.91 -5.35 -7.51
C SER A 9 1.01 -6.47 -7.99
N VAL A 10 1.43 -7.16 -9.05
CA VAL A 10 0.67 -8.28 -9.63
C VAL A 10 1.38 -9.57 -9.26
N HIS A 11 0.68 -10.45 -8.54
CA HIS A 11 1.24 -11.71 -8.05
C HIS A 11 0.51 -12.90 -8.66
N TYR A 12 1.27 -13.85 -9.21
CA TYR A 12 0.74 -15.14 -9.63
C TYR A 12 0.60 -16.06 -8.41
N ILE A 13 -0.61 -16.59 -8.21
CA ILE A 13 -0.91 -17.51 -7.12
C ILE A 13 -1.27 -18.88 -7.72
N GLU A 14 -0.34 -19.82 -7.61
CA GLU A 14 -0.45 -21.18 -8.17
C GLU A 14 -1.56 -21.99 -7.48
N ASN A 15 -1.55 -22.05 -6.15
CA ASN A 15 -2.56 -22.78 -5.38
C ASN A 15 -3.76 -21.86 -5.06
N PRO A 16 -4.97 -22.15 -5.59
CA PRO A 16 -6.13 -21.31 -5.40
C PRO A 16 -6.58 -21.18 -3.94
N GLY A 17 -6.23 -22.14 -3.07
CA GLY A 17 -6.58 -22.10 -1.64
C GLY A 17 -5.95 -20.94 -0.87
N PHE A 18 -4.92 -20.29 -1.41
CA PHE A 18 -4.32 -19.11 -0.79
C PHE A 18 -4.92 -17.78 -1.23
N ARG A 19 -5.77 -17.75 -2.27
CA ARG A 19 -6.27 -16.50 -2.84
C ARG A 19 -7.02 -15.67 -1.81
N ASP A 20 -7.90 -16.30 -1.04
CA ASP A 20 -8.71 -15.60 -0.03
C ASP A 20 -7.85 -15.11 1.13
N ALA A 21 -6.93 -15.94 1.63
CA ALA A 21 -6.02 -15.56 2.71
C ALA A 21 -5.11 -14.38 2.33
N ILE A 22 -4.53 -14.42 1.12
CA ILE A 22 -3.70 -13.33 0.57
C ILE A 22 -4.56 -12.08 0.33
N GLY A 23 -5.77 -12.24 -0.19
CA GLY A 23 -6.70 -11.13 -0.41
C GLY A 23 -7.05 -10.40 0.88
N ASN A 24 -7.38 -11.15 1.93
CA ASN A 24 -7.68 -10.58 3.25
C ASN A 24 -6.47 -9.86 3.84
N PHE A 25 -5.29 -10.49 3.78
CA PHE A 25 -4.04 -9.86 4.21
C PHE A 25 -3.77 -8.54 3.47
N CYS A 26 -3.92 -8.51 2.14
CA CYS A 26 -3.75 -7.29 1.37
C CYS A 26 -4.75 -6.19 1.75
N GLN A 27 -5.99 -6.54 2.12
CA GLN A 27 -6.97 -5.57 2.58
C GLN A 27 -6.59 -4.97 3.93
N GLU A 28 -6.18 -5.82 4.87
CA GLU A 28 -5.73 -5.42 6.22
C GLU A 28 -4.49 -4.50 6.13
N GLU A 29 -3.46 -4.93 5.40
CA GLU A 29 -2.22 -4.15 5.26
C GLU A 29 -2.40 -2.83 4.51
N ALA A 30 -3.39 -2.74 3.61
CA ALA A 30 -3.65 -1.52 2.87
C ALA A 30 -4.04 -0.35 3.79
N GLU A 31 -4.59 -0.61 4.98
CA GLU A 31 -4.85 0.41 5.99
C GLU A 31 -3.55 1.03 6.52
N ALA A 32 -2.58 0.18 6.87
CA ALA A 32 -1.27 0.63 7.34
C ALA A 32 -0.52 1.42 6.25
N VAL A 33 -0.56 0.95 5.00
CA VAL A 33 0.05 1.66 3.84
C VAL A 33 -0.60 3.04 3.65
N ARG A 34 -1.92 3.16 3.77
CA ARG A 34 -2.62 4.45 3.69
C ARG A 34 -2.19 5.40 4.81
N GLY A 35 -2.09 4.91 6.05
CA GLY A 35 -1.62 5.70 7.19
C GLY A 35 -0.19 6.21 6.97
N TYR A 36 0.72 5.31 6.60
CA TYR A 36 2.10 5.69 6.31
C TYR A 36 2.22 6.70 5.15
N HIS A 37 1.41 6.54 4.10
CA HIS A 37 1.35 7.50 3.01
C HIS A 37 0.91 8.88 3.51
N GLN A 38 -0.12 8.97 4.36
CA GLN A 38 -0.57 10.24 4.92
C GLN A 38 0.50 10.90 5.80
N ASP A 39 1.11 10.13 6.70
CA ASP A 39 2.12 10.62 7.63
C ASP A 39 3.35 11.16 6.88
N THR A 40 3.86 10.38 5.92
CA THR A 40 5.03 10.79 5.14
C THR A 40 4.73 11.97 4.23
N HIS A 41 3.51 12.04 3.69
CA HIS A 41 3.09 13.16 2.87
C HIS A 41 2.95 14.46 3.68
N ALA A 42 2.55 14.39 4.95
CA ALA A 42 2.52 15.55 5.85
C ALA A 42 3.92 16.10 6.19
N LEU A 43 4.97 15.29 6.00
CA LEU A 43 6.36 15.65 6.24
C LEU A 43 7.08 16.17 4.98
N LEU A 44 6.39 16.25 3.84
CA LEU A 44 7.00 16.74 2.60
C LEU A 44 7.45 18.20 2.74
N PRO A 45 8.67 18.53 2.28
CA PRO A 45 9.23 19.88 2.43
C PRO A 45 8.55 20.93 1.53
N PHE A 46 7.70 20.50 0.59
CA PHE A 46 7.00 21.38 -0.34
C PHE A 46 5.49 21.13 -0.24
N LYS A 47 4.70 22.21 -0.25
CA LYS A 47 3.25 22.12 -0.29
C LYS A 47 2.80 21.60 -1.65
N GLN A 48 1.78 20.73 -1.66
CA GLN A 48 1.00 20.44 -2.86
C GLN A 48 0.40 21.77 -3.34
N GLY A 49 0.87 22.25 -4.48
CA GLY A 49 0.44 23.52 -5.10
C GLY A 49 -0.89 23.40 -5.79
#